data_AF-A0A8H7TMC7-F1
#
_entry.id   AF-A0A8H7TMC7-F1
#
_cell.length_a   1.000
_cell.length_b   1.000
_cell.length_c   1.000
_cell.angle_alpha   90.00
_cell.angle_beta   90.00
_cell.angle_gamma   90.00
#
_symmetry.space_group_name_H-M   'P 1'
#
loop_
_entity.id
_entity.type
_entity.pdbx_description
1 polymer ?
#
loop_
_entity_poly.entity_id
_entity_poly.type
_entity_poly.pdbx_seq_one_letter_code
_entity_poly.pdbx_strand_id
1 'polypeptide(L)'
;MAAVTTNATITTFGGRLLKLTHQSATTGTPMNFNLFIPPNVTEKGFLTAHAGPLGIALLYPDTSPRGTDLPGEHDAYDFGSGAGFYIDATKEPWSKNYKMESYVSKELPSVVFNEFKEIDSSRVSISGHSMGGHGALTLYLKNPGAYKSAFSGYLGEDKEEWKKHDASELVKGWKGPLNALVDVGTGDNFYKQSQLLPENLEKAAKDAGVGGLEVRYQDGYDHSYFFISTFGADHLKHHAKFLL
;
A
#
# COMPACT_ATOMS: atom_id res chain seq x y z
N MET A 1 15.73 8.95 18.94
CA MET A 1 15.24 8.71 17.56
C MET A 1 15.70 7.32 17.15
N ALA A 2 14.87 6.56 16.44
CA ALA A 2 15.35 5.31 15.82
C ALA A 2 16.31 5.70 14.70
N ALA A 3 17.54 5.18 14.72
CA ALA A 3 18.51 5.49 13.68
C ALA A 3 18.12 4.79 12.37
N VAL A 4 17.99 5.56 11.29
CA VAL A 4 17.77 5.02 9.96
C VAL A 4 19.12 4.76 9.30
N THR A 5 19.39 3.52 8.95
CA THR A 5 20.61 3.13 8.23
C THR A 5 20.36 3.20 6.72
N THR A 6 21.17 3.96 6.00
CA THR A 6 21.19 3.93 4.52
C THR A 6 22.11 2.82 4.04
N ASN A 7 21.53 1.71 3.58
CA ASN A 7 22.27 0.56 3.06
C ASN A 7 22.78 0.79 1.64
N ALA A 8 22.01 1.51 0.83
CA ALA A 8 22.39 1.92 -0.51
C ALA A 8 21.68 3.22 -0.90
N THR A 9 22.38 4.07 -1.65
CA THR A 9 21.79 5.18 -2.41
C THR A 9 22.01 4.88 -3.88
N ILE A 10 20.93 4.81 -4.65
CA ILE A 10 20.97 4.62 -6.09
C ILE A 10 20.55 5.92 -6.75
N THR A 11 21.43 6.51 -7.57
CA THR A 11 21.07 7.65 -8.41
C THR A 11 20.08 7.19 -9.46
N THR A 12 18.81 7.50 -9.25
CA THR A 12 17.69 6.92 -9.99
C THR A 12 16.46 7.79 -9.82
N PHE A 13 15.49 7.69 -10.72
CA PHE A 13 14.92 8.86 -11.38
C PHE A 13 15.55 10.24 -11.07
N GLY A 14 16.82 10.43 -11.50
CA GLY A 14 17.61 11.66 -11.37
C GLY A 14 17.77 12.12 -9.93
N GLY A 15 17.78 11.14 -9.05
CA GLY A 15 17.34 11.25 -7.68
C GLY A 15 17.80 10.14 -6.79
N ARG A 16 17.13 9.96 -5.66
CA ARG A 16 17.62 9.10 -4.59
C ARG A 16 16.60 8.01 -4.34
N LEU A 17 16.80 6.83 -4.91
CA LEU A 17 16.22 5.63 -4.33
C LEU A 17 17.15 5.16 -3.23
N LEU A 18 16.72 5.43 -2.00
CA LEU A 18 17.39 5.01 -0.78
C LEU A 18 16.86 3.63 -0.39
N LYS A 19 17.77 2.67 -0.19
CA LYS A 19 17.46 1.41 0.49
C LYS A 19 17.80 1.57 1.97
N LEU A 20 16.78 1.53 2.82
CA LEU A 20 16.86 1.93 4.21
C LEU A 20 16.48 0.76 5.14
N THR A 21 17.09 0.72 6.32
CA THR A 21 16.67 -0.15 7.42
C THR A 21 16.50 0.70 8.67
N HIS A 22 15.51 0.39 9.50
CA HIS A 22 15.43 0.91 10.87
C HIS A 22 15.01 -0.20 11.84
N GLN A 23 15.38 -0.07 13.12
CA GLN A 23 14.93 -1.00 14.15
C GLN A 23 13.50 -0.61 14.58
N SER A 24 12.52 -1.37 14.12
CA SER A 24 11.11 -1.14 14.44
C SER A 24 10.81 -1.55 15.88
N ALA A 25 10.20 -0.64 16.63
CA ALA A 25 9.64 -0.88 17.95
C ALA A 25 8.25 -1.54 17.87
N THR A 26 7.49 -1.30 16.79
CA THR A 26 6.17 -1.93 16.60
C THR A 26 6.29 -3.42 16.28
N THR A 27 7.17 -3.81 15.35
CA THR A 27 7.38 -5.21 14.97
C THR A 27 8.45 -5.91 15.82
N GLY A 28 9.29 -5.16 16.54
CA GLY A 28 10.44 -5.69 17.27
C GLY A 28 11.59 -6.19 16.39
N THR A 29 11.55 -5.92 15.07
CA THR A 29 12.53 -6.43 14.09
C THR A 29 13.21 -5.30 13.30
N PRO A 30 14.39 -5.52 12.71
CA PRO A 30 14.93 -4.65 11.68
C PRO A 30 14.00 -4.66 10.46
N MET A 31 13.39 -3.51 10.15
CA MET A 31 12.47 -3.38 9.03
C MET A 31 13.12 -2.62 7.88
N ASN A 32 13.05 -3.21 6.69
CA ASN A 32 13.54 -2.60 5.45
C ASN A 32 12.44 -1.76 4.78
N PHE A 33 12.85 -0.69 4.12
CA PHE A 33 11.98 0.09 3.26
C PHE A 33 12.79 0.79 2.17
N ASN A 34 12.19 1.02 1.01
CA ASN A 34 12.80 1.83 -0.03
C ASN A 34 12.08 3.18 -0.09
N LEU A 35 12.83 4.26 -0.11
CA LEU A 35 12.31 5.62 -0.27
C LEU A 35 12.90 6.22 -1.53
N PHE A 36 12.05 6.50 -2.52
CA PHE A 36 12.40 7.35 -3.64
C PHE A 36 12.07 8.80 -3.30
N ILE A 37 13.12 9.61 -3.22
CA ILE A 37 13.04 11.07 -3.12
C ILE A 37 13.32 11.64 -4.52
N PRO A 38 12.39 12.40 -5.13
CA PRO A 38 12.52 12.94 -6.48
C PRO A 38 13.40 14.20 -6.56
N PRO A 39 14.30 14.21 -7.54
CA PRO A 39 14.67 15.32 -8.41
C PRO A 39 14.57 14.84 -9.89
N ASN A 40 15.34 15.42 -10.81
CA ASN A 40 15.09 15.33 -12.26
C ASN A 40 15.54 14.02 -13.00
N VAL A 41 14.81 12.90 -12.82
CA VAL A 41 14.46 11.80 -13.79
C VAL A 41 15.45 10.65 -14.23
N THR A 42 14.89 9.43 -14.45
CA THR A 42 15.32 8.01 -14.88
C THR A 42 15.69 6.77 -13.97
N GLU A 43 14.98 5.64 -14.26
CA GLU A 43 14.94 4.23 -13.73
C GLU A 43 14.55 3.94 -12.25
N LYS A 44 13.84 2.86 -11.80
CA LYS A 44 13.13 1.68 -12.42
C LYS A 44 11.64 1.53 -11.92
N GLY A 45 10.84 0.61 -12.50
CA GLY A 45 9.37 0.43 -12.25
C GLY A 45 8.50 1.48 -12.93
N PHE A 46 9.15 2.53 -13.42
CA PHE A 46 8.65 3.70 -14.14
C PHE A 46 7.63 4.56 -13.39
N LEU A 47 7.05 4.10 -12.27
CA LEU A 47 6.33 4.96 -11.32
C LEU A 47 7.18 6.17 -10.88
N THR A 48 8.44 5.94 -10.58
CA THR A 48 9.41 6.98 -10.22
C THR A 48 9.75 7.90 -11.43
N ALA A 49 9.44 7.51 -12.67
CA ALA A 49 9.43 8.37 -13.89
C ALA A 49 8.31 9.39 -13.91
N HIS A 50 7.15 8.97 -13.42
CA HIS A 50 5.95 9.77 -13.45
C HIS A 50 5.85 10.61 -12.17
N ALA A 51 6.36 10.11 -11.04
CA ALA A 51 6.40 10.81 -9.76
C ALA A 51 7.46 11.93 -9.71
N GLY A 52 8.63 11.73 -10.33
CA GLY A 52 9.70 12.74 -10.40
C GLY A 52 9.23 14.10 -10.93
N PRO A 53 8.67 14.18 -12.15
CA PRO A 53 8.10 15.41 -12.73
C PRO A 53 6.91 16.00 -11.95
N LEU A 54 6.24 15.20 -11.11
CA LEU A 54 5.14 15.66 -10.25
C LEU A 54 5.62 16.13 -8.86
N GLY A 55 6.90 15.99 -8.53
CA GLY A 55 7.44 16.29 -7.21
C GLY A 55 6.95 15.35 -6.09
N ILE A 56 6.51 14.13 -6.44
CA ILE A 56 5.93 13.18 -5.50
C ILE A 56 7.00 12.19 -5.01
N ALA A 57 7.19 12.12 -3.69
CA ALA A 57 8.01 11.09 -3.05
C ALA A 57 7.25 9.75 -2.99
N LEU A 58 7.99 8.63 -3.13
CA LEU A 58 7.41 7.29 -3.13
C LEU A 58 8.07 6.41 -2.07
N LEU A 59 7.26 5.92 -1.13
CA LEU A 59 7.67 5.10 0.00
C LEU A 59 7.16 3.67 -0.18
N TYR A 60 8.08 2.71 -0.15
CA TYR A 60 7.82 1.29 -0.33
C TYR A 60 8.25 0.52 0.93
N PRO A 61 7.32 0.24 1.88
CA PRO A 61 7.61 -0.63 3.01
C PRO A 61 7.83 -2.08 2.57
N ASP A 62 8.49 -2.87 3.41
CA ASP A 62 8.41 -4.34 3.31
C ASP A 62 6.98 -4.84 3.62
N THR A 63 6.64 -6.05 3.19
CA THR A 63 5.27 -6.60 3.24
C THR A 63 4.98 -7.43 4.50
N SER A 64 6.01 -7.72 5.31
CA SER A 64 5.94 -8.39 6.62
C SER A 64 7.18 -8.04 7.46
N PRO A 65 7.22 -8.39 8.75
CA PRO A 65 8.47 -8.57 9.48
C PRO A 65 9.40 -9.58 8.78
N ARG A 66 10.69 -9.52 9.09
CA ARG A 66 11.73 -10.41 8.53
C ARG A 66 12.64 -10.95 9.63
N GLY A 67 13.12 -12.18 9.46
CA GLY A 67 14.04 -12.83 10.40
C GLY A 67 13.42 -13.15 11.77
N THR A 68 12.12 -13.41 11.81
CA THR A 68 11.44 -13.92 13.02
C THR A 68 11.49 -15.45 13.12
N ASP A 69 11.73 -16.12 11.99
CA ASP A 69 11.90 -17.57 11.83
C ASP A 69 10.86 -18.40 12.62
N LEU A 70 9.60 -17.95 12.61
CA LEU A 70 8.52 -18.57 13.37
C LEU A 70 8.10 -19.91 12.73
N PRO A 71 7.64 -20.90 13.52
CA PRO A 71 7.11 -22.15 12.97
C PRO A 71 5.97 -21.88 11.97
N GLY A 72 6.13 -22.37 10.74
CA GLY A 72 5.17 -22.18 9.64
C GLY A 72 5.31 -20.86 8.87
N GLU A 73 6.29 -20.01 9.18
CA GLU A 73 6.45 -18.68 8.55
C GLU A 73 6.83 -18.72 7.06
N HIS A 74 7.33 -19.85 6.59
CA HIS A 74 7.84 -20.03 5.22
C HIS A 74 7.20 -21.22 4.48
N ASP A 75 6.17 -21.84 5.07
CA ASP A 75 5.55 -23.07 4.55
C ASP A 75 4.63 -22.80 3.35
N ALA A 76 4.13 -21.56 3.23
CA ALA A 76 3.24 -21.12 2.16
C ALA A 76 3.61 -19.70 1.69
N TYR A 77 3.22 -19.34 0.47
CA TYR A 77 3.54 -18.04 -0.15
C TYR A 77 2.54 -16.92 0.23
N ASP A 78 1.36 -17.31 0.70
CA ASP A 78 0.20 -16.49 1.06
C ASP A 78 0.03 -16.37 2.58
N PHE A 79 1.03 -16.79 3.37
CA PHE A 79 1.06 -16.68 4.82
C PHE A 79 2.49 -16.42 5.33
N GLY A 80 2.63 -15.78 6.49
CA GLY A 80 3.94 -15.52 7.09
C GLY A 80 4.79 -14.52 6.30
N SER A 81 6.05 -14.87 6.03
CA SER A 81 7.03 -13.89 5.55
C SER A 81 6.80 -13.52 4.08
N GLY A 82 6.43 -12.27 3.84
CA GLY A 82 5.99 -11.76 2.55
C GLY A 82 4.49 -11.45 2.52
N ALA A 83 3.72 -12.03 3.44
CA ALA A 83 2.26 -11.99 3.48
C ALA A 83 1.75 -11.50 4.85
N GLY A 84 2.12 -10.27 5.24
CA GLY A 84 1.72 -9.68 6.52
C GLY A 84 0.31 -9.04 6.54
N PHE A 85 -0.41 -9.03 5.41
CA PHE A 85 -1.78 -8.52 5.21
C PHE A 85 -2.12 -7.10 5.72
N TYR A 86 -1.14 -6.32 6.18
CA TYR A 86 -1.33 -4.97 6.73
C TYR A 86 -2.30 -4.94 7.93
N ILE A 87 -2.31 -6.00 8.72
CA ILE A 87 -3.06 -6.13 9.97
C ILE A 87 -2.12 -6.12 11.19
N ASP A 88 -2.68 -5.90 12.39
CA ASP A 88 -2.04 -6.22 13.66
C ASP A 88 -2.53 -7.60 14.14
N ALA A 89 -1.67 -8.61 14.06
CA ALA A 89 -1.98 -9.99 14.44
C ALA A 89 -2.28 -10.11 15.94
N THR A 90 -3.32 -10.88 16.29
CA THR A 90 -3.81 -11.05 17.67
C THR A 90 -3.51 -12.43 18.27
N LYS A 91 -3.05 -13.39 17.45
CA LYS A 91 -2.74 -14.75 17.89
C LYS A 91 -1.23 -15.01 17.95
N GLU A 92 -0.80 -15.65 19.02
CA GLU A 92 0.56 -16.14 19.17
C GLU A 92 0.88 -17.25 18.15
N PRO A 93 2.13 -17.35 17.66
CA PRO A 93 3.27 -16.49 17.97
C PRO A 93 3.26 -15.13 17.25
N TRP A 94 2.44 -14.97 16.21
CA TRP A 94 2.43 -13.85 15.26
C TRP A 94 2.23 -12.48 15.94
N SER A 95 1.39 -12.42 16.98
CA SER A 95 1.08 -11.22 17.77
C SER A 95 2.28 -10.50 18.39
N LYS A 96 3.45 -11.14 18.46
CA LYS A 96 4.70 -10.50 18.88
C LYS A 96 5.19 -9.49 17.84
N ASN A 97 5.23 -9.89 16.57
CA ASN A 97 5.96 -9.18 15.51
C ASN A 97 5.10 -8.69 14.34
N TYR A 98 4.05 -9.44 13.98
CA TYR A 98 3.20 -9.18 12.80
C TYR A 98 2.21 -8.04 13.08
N LYS A 99 2.73 -6.81 13.15
CA LYS A 99 1.98 -5.57 13.45
C LYS A 99 2.09 -4.58 12.31
N MET A 100 1.69 -5.03 11.12
CA MET A 100 1.87 -4.27 9.88
C MET A 100 0.89 -3.11 9.76
N GLU A 101 -0.29 -3.19 10.39
CA GLU A 101 -1.23 -2.06 10.46
C GLU A 101 -0.61 -0.89 11.22
N SER A 102 -0.15 -1.13 12.46
CA SER A 102 0.47 -0.09 13.27
C SER A 102 1.84 0.35 12.72
N TYR A 103 2.60 -0.55 12.07
CA TYR A 103 3.86 -0.19 11.43
C TYR A 103 3.66 0.80 10.28
N VAL A 104 2.78 0.49 9.31
CA VAL A 104 2.58 1.31 8.12
C VAL A 104 1.78 2.59 8.40
N SER A 105 0.83 2.56 9.34
CA SER A 105 0.00 3.73 9.67
C SER A 105 0.63 4.74 10.64
N LYS A 106 1.56 4.30 11.51
CA LYS A 106 2.08 5.15 12.60
C LYS A 106 3.60 5.19 12.66
N GLU A 107 4.26 4.05 12.78
CA GLU A 107 5.71 4.02 13.03
C GLU A 107 6.50 4.50 11.81
N LEU A 108 6.31 3.87 10.65
CA LEU A 108 7.09 4.19 9.45
C LEU A 108 6.88 5.64 8.97
N PRO A 109 5.65 6.19 8.90
CA PRO A 109 5.47 7.61 8.56
C PRO A 109 6.18 8.53 9.56
N SER A 110 6.10 8.23 10.86
CA SER A 110 6.82 8.99 11.90
C SER A 110 8.33 8.94 11.69
N VAL A 111 8.91 7.77 11.38
CA VAL A 111 10.35 7.64 11.08
C VAL A 111 10.72 8.44 9.83
N VAL A 112 9.97 8.30 8.73
CA VAL A 112 10.26 8.98 7.46
C VAL A 112 10.19 10.50 7.59
N PHE A 113 9.13 11.06 8.18
CA PHE A 113 9.00 12.52 8.36
C PHE A 113 9.91 13.07 9.46
N ASN A 114 10.45 12.22 10.34
CA ASN A 114 11.49 12.62 11.28
C ASN A 114 12.87 12.71 10.65
N GLU A 115 13.22 11.78 9.77
CA GLU A 115 14.53 11.74 9.09
C GLU A 115 14.58 12.68 7.87
N PHE A 116 13.58 12.63 6.99
CA PHE A 116 13.56 13.31 5.69
C PHE A 116 12.68 14.57 5.74
N LYS A 117 13.27 15.67 6.23
CA LYS A 117 12.59 16.97 6.38
C LYS A 117 12.21 17.63 5.05
N GLU A 118 12.74 17.14 3.94
CA GLU A 118 12.34 17.53 2.59
C GLU A 118 10.96 16.99 2.16
N ILE A 119 10.36 16.06 2.92
CA ILE A 119 9.05 15.46 2.61
C ILE A 119 7.93 16.11 3.44
N ASP A 120 6.91 16.61 2.76
CA ASP A 120 5.74 17.24 3.38
C ASP A 120 4.79 16.20 4.00
N SER A 121 4.74 16.16 5.34
CA SER A 121 3.91 15.23 6.11
C SER A 121 2.41 15.56 6.12
N SER A 122 2.00 16.74 5.61
CA SER A 122 0.59 17.15 5.58
C SER A 122 -0.18 16.64 4.35
N ARG A 123 0.55 16.11 3.35
CA ARG A 123 0.03 15.69 2.05
C ARG A 123 0.50 14.27 1.72
N VAL A 124 -0.21 13.29 2.27
CA VAL A 124 0.05 11.86 2.09
C VAL A 124 -1.10 11.22 1.31
N SER A 125 -0.81 10.28 0.42
CA SER A 125 -1.79 9.34 -0.15
C SER A 125 -1.20 7.93 -0.07
N ILE A 126 -2.03 6.90 -0.19
CA ILE A 126 -1.60 5.50 -0.06
C ILE A 126 -2.09 4.71 -1.28
N SER A 127 -1.32 3.72 -1.72
CA SER A 127 -1.64 2.89 -2.87
C SER A 127 -0.91 1.56 -2.74
N GLY A 128 -1.38 0.54 -3.44
CA GLY A 128 -0.72 -0.75 -3.47
C GLY A 128 -1.37 -1.72 -4.46
N HIS A 129 -0.69 -2.84 -4.66
CA HIS A 129 -1.09 -3.90 -5.58
C HIS A 129 -1.50 -5.16 -4.81
N SER A 130 -2.60 -5.81 -5.21
CA SER A 130 -3.07 -7.06 -4.61
C SER A 130 -3.25 -6.92 -3.08
N MET A 131 -2.59 -7.75 -2.25
CA MET A 131 -2.52 -7.57 -0.78
C MET A 131 -2.03 -6.16 -0.36
N GLY A 132 -1.08 -5.57 -1.09
CA GLY A 132 -0.65 -4.18 -0.87
C GLY A 132 -1.77 -3.18 -1.10
N GLY A 133 -2.61 -3.45 -2.11
CA GLY A 133 -3.80 -2.65 -2.37
C GLY A 133 -4.82 -2.82 -1.26
N HIS A 134 -5.03 -4.05 -0.79
CA HIS A 134 -5.90 -4.33 0.34
C HIS A 134 -5.57 -3.45 1.56
N GLY A 135 -4.28 -3.42 1.93
CA GLY A 135 -3.76 -2.53 2.97
C GLY A 135 -4.03 -1.05 2.68
N ALA A 136 -3.92 -0.61 1.42
CA ALA A 136 -4.11 0.79 1.06
C ALA A 136 -5.55 1.30 1.28
N LEU A 137 -6.62 0.63 0.80
CA LEU A 137 -7.98 1.09 1.11
C LEU A 137 -8.35 0.91 2.59
N THR A 138 -7.93 -0.18 3.24
CA THR A 138 -8.29 -0.41 4.65
C THR A 138 -7.64 0.63 5.56
N LEU A 139 -6.35 0.93 5.37
CA LEU A 139 -5.67 2.00 6.10
C LEU A 139 -6.25 3.38 5.79
N TYR A 140 -6.66 3.66 4.55
CA TYR A 140 -7.35 4.90 4.19
C TYR A 140 -8.68 5.05 4.95
N LEU A 141 -9.54 4.04 4.90
CA LEU A 141 -10.86 4.05 5.52
C LEU A 141 -10.78 4.05 7.06
N LYS A 142 -9.79 3.37 7.65
CA LYS A 142 -9.54 3.36 9.11
C LYS A 142 -8.93 4.64 9.64
N ASN A 143 -8.20 5.42 8.83
CA ASN A 143 -7.47 6.62 9.26
C ASN A 143 -7.97 7.86 8.50
N PRO A 144 -9.26 8.26 8.66
CA PRO A 144 -9.83 9.37 7.92
C PRO A 144 -9.05 10.68 8.17
N GLY A 145 -8.69 11.35 7.08
CA GLY A 145 -7.91 12.60 7.10
C GLY A 145 -6.39 12.42 7.11
N ALA A 146 -5.85 11.23 7.43
CA ALA A 146 -4.42 10.95 7.34
C ALA A 146 -3.92 10.84 5.89
N TYR A 147 -4.80 10.44 4.97
CA TYR A 147 -4.51 10.22 3.56
C TYR A 147 -5.51 11.00 2.67
N LYS A 148 -5.09 11.45 1.48
CA LYS A 148 -5.92 12.22 0.54
C LYS A 148 -6.66 11.35 -0.51
N SER A 149 -6.14 10.17 -0.84
CA SER A 149 -6.70 9.19 -1.80
C SER A 149 -6.10 7.78 -1.64
N ALA A 150 -6.79 6.72 -2.10
CA ALA A 150 -6.35 5.30 -2.00
C ALA A 150 -7.07 4.29 -2.94
N PHE A 151 -6.45 3.11 -3.21
CA PHE A 151 -6.85 2.05 -4.19
C PHE A 151 -6.60 0.60 -3.66
N SER A 152 -7.23 -0.51 -4.13
CA SER A 152 -7.09 -1.85 -3.44
C SER A 152 -7.28 -3.25 -4.12
N GLY A 153 -7.05 -4.32 -3.30
CA GLY A 153 -7.33 -5.77 -3.46
C GLY A 153 -7.87 -6.47 -2.15
N TYR A 154 -7.71 -7.81 -1.96
CA TYR A 154 -8.69 -8.71 -1.23
C TYR A 154 -8.19 -9.56 -0.01
N LEU A 155 -9.11 -10.37 0.59
CA LEU A 155 -8.95 -11.25 1.79
C LEU A 155 -9.59 -12.67 1.65
N GLY A 156 -9.27 -13.59 2.60
CA GLY A 156 -9.41 -15.08 2.55
C GLY A 156 -10.69 -15.78 3.11
N GLU A 157 -10.64 -16.54 4.25
CA GLU A 157 -11.77 -17.39 4.79
C GLU A 157 -12.56 -17.10 6.16
N ASP A 158 -12.09 -16.37 7.20
CA ASP A 158 -12.84 -15.99 8.46
C ASP A 158 -13.60 -14.62 8.43
N LYS A 159 -14.94 -14.64 8.44
CA LYS A 159 -15.78 -13.53 7.91
C LYS A 159 -16.20 -12.39 8.85
N GLU A 160 -16.12 -12.52 10.18
CA GLU A 160 -16.61 -11.46 11.08
C GLU A 160 -15.52 -10.46 11.48
N GLU A 161 -14.32 -10.95 11.85
CA GLU A 161 -13.23 -10.05 12.27
C GLU A 161 -12.77 -9.15 11.11
N TRP A 162 -12.76 -9.68 9.88
CA TRP A 162 -12.39 -8.87 8.73
C TRP A 162 -13.36 -7.77 8.35
N LYS A 163 -14.60 -7.69 8.85
CA LYS A 163 -15.44 -6.54 8.47
C LYS A 163 -14.78 -5.21 8.87
N LYS A 164 -13.94 -5.25 9.89
CA LYS A 164 -13.05 -4.16 10.33
C LYS A 164 -11.88 -3.89 9.37
N HIS A 165 -11.52 -4.87 8.54
CA HIS A 165 -10.41 -4.89 7.60
C HIS A 165 -10.87 -5.12 6.15
N ASP A 166 -12.15 -5.00 5.80
CA ASP A 166 -12.64 -5.23 4.43
C ASP A 166 -13.06 -3.88 3.84
N ALA A 167 -12.51 -3.49 2.69
CA ALA A 167 -12.80 -2.20 2.08
C ALA A 167 -14.28 -2.05 1.67
N SER A 168 -14.94 -3.13 1.27
CA SER A 168 -16.36 -3.19 0.90
C SER A 168 -17.27 -3.11 2.12
N GLU A 169 -16.82 -3.56 3.30
CA GLU A 169 -17.55 -3.36 4.56
C GLU A 169 -17.31 -1.96 5.13
N LEU A 170 -16.05 -1.49 5.14
CA LEU A 170 -15.64 -0.20 5.64
C LEU A 170 -16.25 0.98 4.85
N VAL A 171 -16.38 0.88 3.52
CA VAL A 171 -16.96 1.96 2.69
C VAL A 171 -18.42 2.25 3.05
N LYS A 172 -19.15 1.28 3.62
CA LYS A 172 -20.55 1.46 4.06
C LYS A 172 -20.71 2.51 5.16
N GLY A 173 -19.65 2.76 5.93
CA GLY A 173 -19.60 3.80 6.96
C GLY A 173 -18.97 5.12 6.52
N TRP A 174 -18.45 5.20 5.28
CA TRP A 174 -17.70 6.36 4.81
C TRP A 174 -18.60 7.59 4.59
N LYS A 175 -18.02 8.79 4.70
CA LYS A 175 -18.72 10.06 4.50
C LYS A 175 -17.90 10.97 3.60
N GLY A 176 -18.55 11.50 2.56
CA GLY A 176 -17.89 12.29 1.52
C GLY A 176 -17.41 11.43 0.34
N PRO A 177 -16.68 12.01 -0.63
CA PRO A 177 -16.15 11.27 -1.76
C PRO A 177 -15.04 10.30 -1.31
N LEU A 178 -14.92 9.15 -1.99
CA LEU A 178 -13.88 8.17 -1.70
C LEU A 178 -12.51 8.57 -2.27
N ASN A 179 -12.48 9.34 -3.36
CA ASN A 179 -11.29 9.75 -4.11
C ASN A 179 -10.41 8.56 -4.57
N ALA A 180 -11.04 7.45 -4.96
CA ALA A 180 -10.38 6.20 -5.35
C ALA A 180 -10.48 5.94 -6.86
N LEU A 181 -9.45 5.31 -7.41
CA LEU A 181 -9.29 4.84 -8.78
C LEU A 181 -8.72 3.42 -8.75
N VAL A 182 -9.51 2.41 -9.09
CA VAL A 182 -9.07 1.01 -9.14
C VAL A 182 -8.94 0.59 -10.60
N ASP A 183 -7.77 0.11 -11.01
CA ASP A 183 -7.59 -0.57 -12.30
C ASP A 183 -7.60 -2.09 -12.07
N VAL A 184 -8.34 -2.82 -12.91
CA VAL A 184 -8.48 -4.27 -12.84
C VAL A 184 -8.18 -4.87 -14.22
N GLY A 185 -7.17 -5.72 -14.32
CA GLY A 185 -6.89 -6.46 -15.54
C GLY A 185 -7.92 -7.57 -15.76
N THR A 186 -8.67 -7.55 -16.86
CA THR A 186 -9.66 -8.61 -17.17
C THR A 186 -9.00 -9.93 -17.58
N GLY A 187 -7.73 -9.87 -18.01
CA GLY A 187 -6.87 -11.00 -18.29
C GLY A 187 -6.35 -11.71 -17.03
N ASP A 188 -6.46 -11.08 -15.85
CA ASP A 188 -5.95 -11.57 -14.57
C ASP A 188 -6.59 -12.92 -14.15
N ASN A 189 -5.75 -13.86 -13.77
CA ASN A 189 -6.18 -15.17 -13.27
C ASN A 189 -6.89 -15.07 -11.91
N PHE A 190 -6.47 -14.17 -11.02
CA PHE A 190 -7.14 -13.95 -9.73
C PHE A 190 -8.53 -13.31 -9.93
N TYR A 191 -8.70 -12.46 -10.95
CA TYR A 191 -10.00 -11.91 -11.33
C TYR A 191 -10.92 -13.02 -11.85
N LYS A 192 -10.44 -13.79 -12.84
CA LYS A 192 -11.18 -14.93 -13.43
C LYS A 192 -11.52 -16.02 -12.42
N GLN A 193 -10.72 -16.19 -11.38
CA GLN A 193 -10.93 -17.15 -10.29
C GLN A 193 -11.82 -16.61 -9.17
N SER A 194 -12.39 -15.40 -9.31
CA SER A 194 -13.22 -14.76 -8.28
C SER A 194 -12.50 -14.55 -6.94
N GLN A 195 -11.15 -14.49 -6.95
CA GLN A 195 -10.34 -14.06 -5.82
C GLN A 195 -10.24 -12.54 -5.75
N LEU A 196 -10.50 -11.84 -6.87
CA LEU A 196 -10.71 -10.41 -6.84
C LEU A 196 -12.16 -10.08 -6.44
N LEU A 197 -13.08 -9.78 -7.37
CA LEU A 197 -14.44 -9.25 -7.11
C LEU A 197 -14.51 -7.72 -6.82
N PRO A 198 -13.95 -6.85 -7.67
CA PRO A 198 -14.06 -5.39 -7.55
C PRO A 198 -15.51 -4.89 -7.54
N GLU A 199 -16.41 -5.63 -8.17
CA GLU A 199 -17.84 -5.37 -8.23
C GLU A 199 -18.48 -5.31 -6.83
N ASN A 200 -17.91 -6.01 -5.83
CA ASN A 200 -18.37 -5.93 -4.44
C ASN A 200 -18.12 -4.55 -3.83
N LEU A 201 -16.95 -3.96 -4.08
CA LEU A 201 -16.59 -2.62 -3.61
C LEU A 201 -17.43 -1.56 -4.33
N GLU A 202 -17.60 -1.67 -5.65
CA GLU A 202 -18.47 -0.79 -6.43
C GLU A 202 -19.91 -0.83 -5.91
N LYS A 203 -20.45 -2.03 -5.69
CA LYS A 203 -21.80 -2.21 -5.14
C LYS A 203 -21.91 -1.61 -3.74
N ALA A 204 -20.95 -1.86 -2.86
CA ALA A 204 -20.98 -1.34 -1.50
C ALA A 204 -20.90 0.19 -1.45
N ALA A 205 -20.04 0.81 -2.26
CA ALA A 205 -19.95 2.26 -2.38
C ALA A 205 -21.26 2.85 -2.92
N LYS A 206 -21.83 2.25 -3.97
CA LYS A 206 -23.12 2.66 -4.55
C LYS A 206 -24.28 2.56 -3.56
N ASP A 207 -24.41 1.43 -2.86
CA ASP A 207 -25.47 1.20 -1.88
C ASP A 207 -25.36 2.16 -0.68
N ALA A 208 -24.15 2.57 -0.32
CA ALA A 208 -23.87 3.57 0.71
C ALA A 208 -24.03 5.03 0.25
N GLY A 209 -24.27 5.27 -1.04
CA GLY A 209 -24.31 6.62 -1.63
C GLY A 209 -22.94 7.32 -1.70
N VAL A 210 -21.85 6.56 -1.62
CA VAL A 210 -20.47 7.06 -1.64
C VAL A 210 -20.01 7.25 -3.09
N GLY A 211 -19.90 8.51 -3.52
CA GLY A 211 -19.33 8.87 -4.82
C GLY A 211 -17.80 8.96 -4.82
N GLY A 212 -17.21 9.20 -5.99
CA GLY A 212 -15.76 9.39 -6.12
C GLY A 212 -14.93 8.11 -6.04
N LEU A 213 -15.55 6.94 -6.24
CA LEU A 213 -14.87 5.71 -6.64
C LEU A 213 -14.96 5.59 -8.17
N GLU A 214 -13.82 5.46 -8.83
CA GLU A 214 -13.69 5.11 -10.24
C GLU A 214 -13.10 3.70 -10.33
N VAL A 215 -13.71 2.80 -11.10
CA VAL A 215 -13.17 1.47 -11.38
C VAL A 215 -13.04 1.29 -12.89
N ARG A 216 -11.85 0.92 -13.34
CA ARG A 216 -11.49 0.76 -14.75
C ARG A 216 -11.12 -0.69 -15.02
N TYR A 217 -11.84 -1.33 -15.93
CA TYR A 217 -11.57 -2.69 -16.38
C TYR A 217 -10.70 -2.65 -17.63
N GLN A 218 -9.45 -3.12 -17.51
CA GLN A 218 -8.43 -3.02 -18.56
C GLN A 218 -8.35 -4.35 -19.33
N ASP A 219 -8.72 -4.32 -20.61
CA ASP A 219 -8.93 -5.55 -21.38
C ASP A 219 -7.62 -6.32 -21.63
N GLY A 220 -7.64 -7.63 -21.38
CA GLY A 220 -6.51 -8.54 -21.60
C GLY A 220 -5.32 -8.40 -20.65
N TYR A 221 -5.28 -7.39 -19.78
CA TYR A 221 -4.18 -7.19 -18.83
C TYR A 221 -4.20 -8.18 -17.66
N ASP A 222 -3.03 -8.54 -17.14
CA ASP A 222 -2.82 -9.56 -16.10
C ASP A 222 -2.48 -8.96 -14.71
N HIS A 223 -2.09 -9.81 -13.75
CA HIS A 223 -1.70 -9.41 -12.39
C HIS A 223 -0.24 -8.92 -12.27
N SER A 224 0.45 -8.67 -13.39
CA SER A 224 1.90 -8.48 -13.38
C SER A 224 2.32 -7.01 -13.23
N TYR A 225 3.62 -6.79 -12.99
CA TYR A 225 4.19 -5.45 -13.06
C TYR A 225 4.16 -4.85 -14.47
N PHE A 226 3.89 -5.61 -15.55
CA PHE A 226 3.62 -5.02 -16.87
C PHE A 226 2.28 -4.28 -16.89
N PHE A 227 1.24 -4.84 -16.26
CA PHE A 227 -0.03 -4.15 -16.04
C PHE A 227 0.16 -2.91 -15.15
N ILE A 228 0.80 -3.06 -13.99
CA ILE A 228 1.06 -1.93 -13.06
C ILE A 228 1.85 -0.80 -13.73
N SER A 229 2.91 -1.11 -14.49
CA SER A 229 3.72 -0.09 -15.16
C SER A 229 2.99 0.58 -16.34
N THR A 230 2.02 -0.08 -16.97
CA THR A 230 1.19 0.51 -18.02
C THR A 230 0.30 1.63 -17.48
N PHE A 231 -0.40 1.39 -16.36
CA PHE A 231 -1.41 2.32 -15.83
C PHE A 231 -0.93 3.18 -14.65
N GLY A 232 0.23 2.86 -14.06
CA GLY A 232 0.78 3.54 -12.90
C GLY A 232 1.03 5.05 -13.07
N ALA A 233 1.22 5.51 -14.31
CA ALA A 233 1.28 6.94 -14.63
C ALA A 233 -0.05 7.66 -14.32
N ASP A 234 -1.20 7.02 -14.56
CA ASP A 234 -2.52 7.59 -14.28
C ASP A 234 -2.83 7.61 -12.78
N HIS A 235 -2.40 6.58 -12.04
CA HIS A 235 -2.50 6.53 -10.58
C HIS A 235 -1.76 7.70 -9.93
N LEU A 236 -0.57 8.04 -10.43
CA LEU A 236 0.20 9.19 -9.96
C LEU A 236 -0.45 10.52 -10.34
N LYS A 237 -1.00 10.65 -11.56
CA LYS A 237 -1.82 11.82 -11.94
C LYS A 237 -3.07 11.94 -11.06
N HIS A 238 -3.70 10.84 -10.67
CA HIS A 238 -4.87 10.86 -9.79
C HIS A 238 -4.50 11.36 -8.41
N HIS A 239 -3.49 10.77 -7.76
CA HIS A 239 -2.99 11.25 -6.47
C HIS A 239 -2.57 12.73 -6.53
N ALA A 240 -1.92 13.16 -7.61
CA ALA A 240 -1.51 14.56 -7.80
C ALA A 240 -2.69 15.55 -7.71
N LYS A 241 -3.90 15.19 -8.18
CA LYS A 241 -5.11 16.05 -8.06
C LYS A 241 -5.51 16.38 -6.62
N PHE A 242 -5.05 15.58 -5.65
CA PHE A 242 -5.39 15.73 -4.22
C PHE A 242 -4.16 16.05 -3.35
N LEU A 243 -2.97 15.99 -3.94
CA LEU A 243 -1.69 16.29 -3.30
C LEU A 243 -1.09 17.64 -3.71
N LEU A 244 -1.53 18.24 -4.83
CA LEU A 244 -1.03 19.51 -5.37
C LEU A 244 -2.16 20.56 -5.41
#